data_AF-A0AAQ0QG12-F1
#
_entry.id   AF-A0AAQ0QG12-F1
#
_cell.length_a   1.000
_cell.length_b   1.000
_cell.length_c   1.000
_cell.angle_alpha   90.00
_cell.angle_beta   90.00
_cell.angle_gamma   90.00
#
_symmetry.space_group_name_H-M   'P 1'
#
loop_
_entity.id
_entity.type
_entity.pdbx_description
1 polymer ?
#
loop_
_entity_poly.entity_id
_entity_poly.type
_entity_poly.pdbx_seq_one_letter_code
_entity_poly.pdbx_strand_id
1 'polypeptide(L)'
;MMDQDLKKQLSQDQDGLLTYEYIANHIGHCDEIMDELVDNMILVDSTGQFVVSAARYLYAIDGKHYSDVISRLIATAIEKDRERRYLPDLITSIWGADYQSRAEELNATDDNFRRIYKRITPTENI
;
A
#
# COMPACT_ATOMS: atom_id res chain seq x y z
N MET A 1 -12.44 -4.41 -17.14
CA MET A 1 -11.82 -5.75 -17.15
C MET A 1 -10.52 -5.67 -17.90
N MET A 2 -9.44 -6.18 -17.33
CA MET A 2 -8.11 -6.12 -17.91
C MET A 2 -8.00 -6.93 -19.21
N ASP A 3 -7.39 -6.32 -20.23
CA ASP A 3 -7.21 -6.93 -21.56
C ASP A 3 -6.27 -8.15 -21.51
N GLN A 4 -6.42 -9.07 -22.47
CA GLN A 4 -5.65 -10.32 -22.54
C GLN A 4 -4.14 -10.13 -22.70
N ASP A 5 -3.71 -9.14 -23.48
CA ASP A 5 -2.29 -8.87 -23.68
C ASP A 5 -1.64 -8.38 -22.38
N LEU A 6 -2.36 -7.49 -21.66
CA LEU A 6 -1.93 -7.01 -20.36
C LEU A 6 -1.92 -8.13 -19.31
N LYS A 7 -2.95 -8.99 -19.28
CA LYS A 7 -2.97 -10.17 -18.39
C LYS A 7 -1.77 -11.07 -18.64
N LYS A 8 -1.42 -11.32 -19.90
CA LYS A 8 -0.25 -12.14 -20.27
C LYS A 8 1.06 -11.47 -19.87
N GLN A 9 1.16 -10.15 -19.98
CA GLN A 9 2.33 -9.40 -19.53
C GLN A 9 2.50 -9.50 -18.01
N LEU A 10 1.43 -9.21 -17.25
CA LEU A 10 1.48 -9.22 -15.78
C LEU A 10 1.56 -10.63 -15.20
N SER A 11 1.22 -11.68 -15.95
CA SER A 11 1.48 -13.06 -15.52
C SER A 11 2.97 -13.39 -15.41
N GLN A 12 3.85 -12.55 -15.97
CA GLN A 12 5.31 -12.67 -15.84
C GLN A 12 5.85 -11.84 -14.66
N ASP A 13 4.99 -11.12 -13.94
CA ASP A 13 5.37 -10.34 -12.78
C ASP A 13 5.73 -11.28 -11.62
N GLN A 14 6.97 -11.20 -11.15
CA GLN A 14 7.50 -12.11 -10.13
C GLN A 14 7.47 -11.51 -8.73
N ASP A 15 7.48 -10.18 -8.64
CA ASP A 15 7.68 -9.45 -7.39
C ASP A 15 6.75 -8.24 -7.22
N GLY A 16 5.97 -7.89 -8.25
CA GLY A 16 5.02 -6.77 -8.23
C GLY A 16 5.55 -5.54 -8.96
N LEU A 17 6.79 -5.55 -9.44
CA LEU A 17 7.40 -4.42 -10.14
C LEU A 17 6.65 -4.08 -11.44
N LEU A 18 6.32 -5.08 -12.26
CA LEU A 18 5.65 -4.83 -13.55
C LEU A 18 4.26 -4.22 -13.34
N THR A 19 3.54 -4.68 -12.32
CA THR A 19 2.24 -4.13 -11.95
C THR A 19 2.37 -2.70 -11.45
N TYR A 20 3.36 -2.42 -10.60
CA TYR A 20 3.63 -1.07 -10.10
C TYR A 20 3.96 -0.10 -11.25
N GLU A 21 4.87 -0.50 -12.15
CA GLU A 21 5.23 0.29 -13.32
C GLU A 21 4.04 0.54 -14.24
N TYR A 22 3.17 -0.47 -14.42
CA TYR A 22 1.96 -0.29 -15.21
C TYR A 22 1.03 0.77 -14.59
N ILE A 23 0.75 0.67 -13.28
CA ILE A 23 -0.05 1.68 -12.55
C ILE A 23 0.57 3.07 -12.71
N ALA A 24 1.87 3.21 -12.45
CA ALA A 24 2.56 4.50 -12.49
C ALA A 24 2.53 5.14 -13.89
N ASN A 25 2.66 4.34 -14.95
CA ASN A 25 2.66 4.83 -16.33
C ASN A 25 1.25 5.13 -16.87
N HIS A 26 0.20 4.61 -16.25
CA HIS A 26 -1.18 4.72 -16.73
C HIS A 26 -2.15 5.30 -15.68
N ILE A 27 -1.63 5.99 -14.67
CA ILE A 27 -2.43 6.59 -13.61
C ILE A 27 -3.50 7.53 -14.20
N GLY A 28 -4.74 7.45 -13.71
CA GLY A 28 -5.90 8.17 -14.27
C GLY A 28 -6.48 7.56 -15.56
N HIS A 29 -5.86 6.52 -16.11
CA HIS A 29 -6.35 5.78 -17.28
C HIS A 29 -6.57 4.27 -17.01
N CYS A 30 -6.15 3.76 -15.86
CA CYS A 30 -6.30 2.37 -15.46
C CYS A 30 -7.30 2.13 -14.31
N ASP A 31 -8.06 3.15 -13.92
CA ASP A 31 -8.98 3.08 -12.76
C ASP A 31 -10.00 1.93 -12.88
N GLU A 32 -10.51 1.66 -14.09
CA GLU A 32 -11.47 0.57 -14.34
C GLU A 32 -10.91 -0.85 -14.12
N ILE A 33 -9.58 -0.98 -14.05
CA ILE A 33 -8.88 -2.24 -13.85
C ILE A 33 -7.98 -2.21 -12.60
N MET A 34 -8.11 -1.17 -11.77
CA MET A 34 -7.26 -0.96 -10.60
C MET A 34 -7.36 -2.12 -9.61
N ASP A 35 -8.56 -2.68 -9.40
CA ASP A 35 -8.73 -3.85 -8.53
C ASP A 35 -7.97 -5.08 -9.05
N GLU A 36 -8.04 -5.37 -10.35
CA GLU A 36 -7.29 -6.50 -10.95
C GLU A 36 -5.77 -6.29 -10.86
N LEU A 37 -5.30 -5.04 -11.01
CA LEU A 37 -3.89 -4.69 -10.83
C LEU A 37 -3.45 -4.91 -9.37
N VAL A 38 -4.21 -4.39 -8.42
CA VAL A 38 -3.92 -4.53 -6.98
C VAL A 38 -3.93 -5.99 -6.56
N ASP A 39 -4.88 -6.79 -7.05
CA ASP A 39 -4.92 -8.23 -6.78
C ASP A 39 -3.66 -8.95 -7.26
N ASN A 40 -3.17 -8.63 -8.47
CA ASN A 40 -1.92 -9.19 -8.98
C ASN A 40 -0.74 -8.79 -8.09
N MET A 41 -0.61 -7.50 -7.75
CA MET A 41 0.47 -7.01 -6.90
C MET A 41 0.49 -7.68 -5.52
N ILE A 42 -0.69 -7.80 -4.88
CA ILE A 42 -0.83 -8.49 -3.59
C ILE A 42 -0.41 -9.96 -3.70
N LEU A 43 -0.71 -10.62 -4.83
CA LEU A 43 -0.34 -12.01 -5.06
C LEU A 43 1.18 -12.18 -5.17
N VAL A 44 1.85 -11.37 -5.99
CA VAL A 44 3.26 -11.60 -6.37
C VAL A 44 4.28 -10.90 -5.47
N ASP A 45 3.94 -9.74 -4.87
CA ASP A 45 4.85 -9.06 -3.95
C ASP A 45 4.90 -9.82 -2.63
N SER A 46 5.92 -10.64 -2.43
CA SER A 46 6.07 -11.45 -1.22
C SER A 46 6.59 -10.67 -0.01
N THR A 47 7.22 -9.51 -0.24
CA THR A 47 7.96 -8.75 0.79
C THR A 47 7.17 -7.57 1.33
N GLY A 48 6.21 -7.07 0.58
CA GLY A 48 5.48 -5.85 0.89
C GLY A 48 6.09 -4.59 0.27
N GLN A 49 7.22 -4.70 -0.45
CA GLN A 49 7.94 -3.55 -0.99
C GLN A 49 7.11 -2.74 -2.00
N PHE A 50 6.50 -3.42 -2.96
CA PHE A 50 5.77 -2.76 -4.05
C PHE A 50 4.36 -2.37 -3.62
N VAL A 51 3.70 -3.14 -2.75
CA VAL A 51 2.42 -2.70 -2.16
C VAL A 51 2.59 -1.42 -1.32
N VAL A 52 3.70 -1.29 -0.57
CA VAL A 52 4.01 -0.03 0.14
C VAL A 52 4.29 1.10 -0.83
N SER A 53 5.09 0.84 -1.87
CA SER A 53 5.44 1.84 -2.88
C SER A 53 4.19 2.35 -3.62
N ALA A 54 3.29 1.44 -3.99
CA ALA A 54 2.01 1.76 -4.64
C ALA A 54 1.10 2.57 -3.71
N ALA A 55 0.96 2.18 -2.43
CA ALA A 55 0.14 2.92 -1.47
C ALA A 55 0.59 4.39 -1.34
N ARG A 56 1.91 4.61 -1.21
CA ARG A 56 2.49 5.95 -1.13
C ARG A 56 2.30 6.74 -2.41
N TYR A 57 2.54 6.09 -3.55
CA TYR A 57 2.37 6.71 -4.86
C TYR A 57 0.93 7.19 -5.07
N LEU A 58 -0.06 6.31 -4.86
CA LEU A 58 -1.47 6.65 -5.04
C LEU A 58 -1.92 7.74 -4.07
N TYR A 59 -1.45 7.71 -2.82
CA TYR A 59 -1.75 8.76 -1.85
C TYR A 59 -1.22 10.13 -2.28
N ALA A 60 0.00 10.17 -2.83
CA ALA A 60 0.61 11.40 -3.33
C ALA A 60 -0.09 11.96 -4.59
N ILE A 61 -0.69 11.10 -5.41
CA ILE A 61 -1.45 11.50 -6.60
C ILE A 61 -2.84 12.03 -6.20
N ASP A 62 -3.66 11.20 -5.56
CA ASP A 62 -4.98 11.58 -5.05
C ASP A 62 -5.44 10.58 -3.97
N GLY A 63 -5.07 10.86 -2.73
CA GLY A 63 -5.41 10.00 -1.59
C GLY A 63 -6.90 9.84 -1.32
N LYS A 64 -7.75 10.76 -1.80
CA LYS A 64 -9.21 10.65 -1.63
C LYS A 64 -9.80 9.73 -2.67
N HIS A 65 -9.45 9.94 -3.94
CA HIS A 65 -9.92 9.13 -5.06
C HIS A 65 -9.51 7.66 -4.91
N TYR A 66 -8.26 7.40 -4.51
CA TYR A 66 -7.73 6.05 -4.36
C TYR A 66 -7.87 5.47 -2.94
N SER A 67 -8.68 6.07 -2.07
CA SER A 67 -8.74 5.74 -0.64
C SER A 67 -8.97 4.24 -0.35
N ASP A 68 -9.90 3.59 -1.05
CA ASP A 68 -10.17 2.16 -0.88
C ASP A 68 -8.98 1.29 -1.29
N VAL A 69 -8.34 1.62 -2.41
CA VAL A 69 -7.16 0.91 -2.93
C VAL A 69 -5.97 1.09 -1.98
N ILE A 70 -5.71 2.31 -1.55
CA ILE A 70 -4.65 2.64 -0.59
C ILE A 70 -4.87 1.87 0.70
N SER A 71 -6.11 1.83 1.21
CA SER A 71 -6.46 1.09 2.42
C SER A 71 -6.14 -0.40 2.30
N ARG A 72 -6.49 -1.03 1.17
CA ARG A 72 -6.16 -2.44 0.88
C ARG A 72 -4.65 -2.68 0.83
N LEU A 73 -3.90 -1.83 0.11
CA LEU A 73 -2.45 -1.95 -0.01
C LEU A 73 -1.74 -1.80 1.34
N ILE A 74 -2.19 -0.86 2.18
CA ILE A 74 -1.67 -0.69 3.54
C ILE A 74 -1.95 -1.93 4.39
N ALA A 75 -3.17 -2.46 4.34
CA ALA A 75 -3.52 -3.67 5.08
C ALA A 75 -2.62 -4.86 4.68
N THR A 76 -2.36 -5.02 3.38
CA THR A 76 -1.44 -6.05 2.87
C THR A 76 0.02 -5.79 3.27
N ALA A 77 0.47 -4.54 3.22
CA ALA A 77 1.83 -4.16 3.64
C ALA A 77 2.09 -4.56 5.10
N ILE A 78 1.12 -4.33 5.99
CA ILE A 78 1.20 -4.74 7.41
C ILE A 78 1.40 -6.24 7.54
N GLU A 79 0.80 -7.05 6.67
CA GLU A 79 0.91 -8.51 6.73
C GLU A 79 2.24 -9.03 6.18
N LYS A 80 2.73 -8.41 5.10
CA LYS A 80 3.91 -8.88 4.36
C LYS A 80 5.23 -8.33 4.89
N ASP A 81 5.27 -7.06 5.33
CA ASP A 81 6.47 -6.45 5.90
C ASP A 81 6.70 -6.88 7.36
N ARG A 82 7.04 -8.17 7.53
CA ARG A 82 7.25 -8.80 8.84
C ARG A 82 8.43 -8.19 9.60
N GLU A 83 9.45 -7.76 8.86
CA GLU A 83 10.66 -7.15 9.40
C GLU A 83 10.54 -5.64 9.62
N ARG A 84 9.38 -5.05 9.27
CA ARG A 84 9.09 -3.61 9.45
C ARG A 84 10.10 -2.73 8.71
N ARG A 85 10.58 -3.18 7.55
CA ARG A 85 11.56 -2.47 6.72
C ARG A 85 10.95 -1.22 6.07
N TYR A 86 9.67 -1.27 5.75
CA TYR A 86 8.95 -0.29 4.96
C TYR A 86 7.85 0.42 5.76
N LEU A 87 7.27 -0.23 6.76
CA LEU A 87 6.19 0.36 7.60
C LEU A 87 6.54 1.72 8.25
N PRO A 88 7.77 1.97 8.77
CA PRO A 88 8.11 3.26 9.37
C PRO A 88 8.08 4.44 8.37
N ASP A 89 8.46 4.20 7.12
CA ASP A 89 8.40 5.22 6.07
C ASP A 89 6.98 5.37 5.52
N LEU A 90 6.22 4.26 5.44
CA LEU A 90 4.82 4.27 5.04
C LEU A 90 3.97 5.13 6.00
N ILE A 91 4.10 4.95 7.33
CA ILE A 91 3.28 5.71 8.28
C ILE A 91 3.51 7.22 8.15
N THR A 92 4.76 7.62 7.94
CA THR A 92 5.14 9.03 7.78
C THR A 92 4.60 9.61 6.47
N SER A 93 4.58 8.79 5.41
CA SER A 93 4.09 9.20 4.09
C SER A 93 2.57 9.40 4.05
N ILE A 94 1.81 8.54 4.74
CA ILE A 94 0.34 8.58 4.72
C ILE A 94 -0.22 9.53 5.76
N TRP A 95 0.24 9.46 7.01
CA TRP A 95 -0.32 10.25 8.11
C TRP A 95 0.51 11.48 8.48
N GLY A 96 1.62 11.75 7.79
CA GLY A 96 2.47 12.92 8.00
C GLY A 96 3.53 12.70 9.08
N ALA A 97 4.62 13.48 9.04
CA ALA A 97 5.74 13.35 9.99
C ALA A 97 5.35 13.66 11.44
N ASP A 98 4.24 14.37 11.65
CA ASP A 98 3.70 14.74 12.95
C ASP A 98 2.74 13.67 13.53
N TYR A 99 2.60 12.51 12.87
CA TYR A 99 1.63 11.47 13.24
C TYR A 99 1.68 11.06 14.71
N GLN A 100 2.88 11.08 15.33
CA GLN A 100 3.06 10.71 16.73
C GLN A 100 2.31 11.67 17.68
N SER A 101 2.27 12.95 17.36
CA SER A 101 1.54 13.95 18.17
C SER A 101 0.01 13.80 18.06
N ARG A 102 -0.46 13.18 16.97
CA ARG A 102 -1.87 12.88 16.70
C ARG A 102 -2.22 11.40 16.93
N ALA A 103 -1.34 10.64 17.58
CA ALA A 103 -1.48 9.19 17.65
C ALA A 103 -2.77 8.73 18.36
N GLU A 104 -3.23 9.43 19.40
CA GLU A 104 -4.48 9.08 20.09
C GLU A 104 -5.71 9.23 19.16
N GLU A 105 -5.80 10.37 18.47
CA GLU A 105 -6.86 10.66 17.50
C GLU A 105 -6.87 9.65 16.35
N LEU A 106 -5.69 9.43 15.75
CA LEU A 106 -5.53 8.52 14.61
C LEU A 106 -5.80 7.07 15.01
N ASN A 107 -5.37 6.64 16.21
CA ASN A 107 -5.71 5.30 16.72
C ASN A 107 -7.23 5.13 16.90
N ALA A 108 -7.96 6.17 17.27
CA ALA A 108 -9.40 6.10 17.46
C ALA A 108 -10.16 6.04 16.12
N THR A 109 -9.63 6.67 15.08
CA THR A 109 -10.36 6.94 13.83
C THR A 109 -9.92 6.13 12.62
N ASP A 110 -8.70 5.57 12.63
CA ASP A 110 -8.11 4.88 11.48
C ASP A 110 -7.55 3.49 11.89
N ASP A 111 -8.15 2.43 11.36
CA ASP A 111 -7.74 1.05 11.66
C ASP A 111 -6.34 0.71 11.12
N ASN A 112 -6.02 1.19 9.91
CA ASN A 112 -4.72 0.95 9.30
C ASN A 112 -3.60 1.67 10.06
N PHE A 113 -3.86 2.91 10.48
CA PHE A 113 -2.95 3.63 11.36
C PHE A 113 -2.73 2.83 12.65
N ARG A 114 -3.80 2.43 13.33
CA ARG A 114 -3.73 1.70 14.60
C ARG A 114 -2.90 0.42 14.47
N ARG A 115 -3.09 -0.32 13.38
CA ARG A 115 -2.36 -1.57 13.09
C ARG A 115 -0.89 -1.32 12.79
N ILE A 116 -0.54 -0.31 11.97
CA ILE A 116 0.88 0.04 11.72
C ILE A 116 1.54 0.56 12.98
N TYR A 117 0.91 1.51 13.66
CA TYR A 117 1.45 2.16 14.85
C TYR A 117 1.84 1.12 15.90
N LYS A 118 0.94 0.17 16.21
CA LYS A 118 1.22 -0.96 17.10
C LYS A 118 2.39 -1.84 16.66
N ARG A 119 2.65 -1.99 15.36
CA ARG A 119 3.75 -2.82 14.83
C ARG A 119 5.11 -2.13 14.96
N ILE A 120 5.17 -0.80 14.84
CA ILE A 120 6.43 -0.05 14.80
C ILE A 120 6.81 0.56 16.15
N THR A 121 5.86 0.83 17.04
CA THR A 121 6.16 1.28 18.39
C THR A 121 6.55 0.11 19.28
N PRO A 122 7.62 0.21 20.08
CA PRO A 122 7.93 -0.81 21.09
C PRO A 122 6.74 -0.98 22.03
N THR A 123 6.23 -2.20 22.18
CA THR A 123 5.38 -2.50 23.33
C THR A 123 6.28 -2.42 24.57
N GLU A 124 6.07 -1.45 25.44
CA GLU A 124 6.64 -1.53 26.79
C GLU A 124 6.08 -2.80 27.42
N ASN A 125 6.93 -3.81 27.59
CA ASN A 125 6.63 -4.93 28.45
C ASN A 125 6.66 -4.37 29.89
N ILE A 126 5.48 -4.06 30.42
CA ILE A 126 5.27 -3.88 31.86
C ILE A 126 5.10 -5.26 32.49
#